data_AF-A0A2R6WX55-F1
#
_entry.id   AF-A0A2R6WX55-F1
#
_cell.length_a   1.000
_cell.length_b   1.000
_cell.length_c   1.000
_cell.angle_alpha   90.00
_cell.angle_beta   90.00
_cell.angle_gamma   90.00
#
_symmetry.space_group_name_H-M   'P 1'
#
loop_
_entity.id
_entity.type
_entity.pdbx_description
1 polymer ?
#
loop_
_entity_poly.entity_id
_entity_poly.type
_entity_poly.pdbx_seq_one_letter_code
_entity_poly.pdbx_strand_id
1 'polypeptide(L)'
;MSAVVLAHSALAYTRCLVLQPIRKLPVAHRSPCSLKPLRVLQPGRCYAAVLSREDRNHLLSGVDPSNIDAVTRILEQGKNAADRWEIAYSSFLTPPTLHDALLALKRVADIGIVVWGGYSEAERCRLALGNIEAMNNSVREEIEAAAVSAVSISGNFKYDKVSHGDFLGAVLGTGIVREKVGDIIVKGDQGAQVLVVPELAGFLCAAVTQVRVVPVETSPIPLSDLEVIIPKKDVMKTVEASLRVDAIASAGFKMSRSKLQDTISGGALFINWKEVNKGGATLKTGDVVSLRGKGRIEIGEINVTKKGRYAVEIMRYL
;
A
#
# COMPACT_ATOMS: atom_id res chain seq x y z
N MET A 1 44.25 -15.77 10.93
CA MET A 1 44.43 -14.35 10.57
C MET A 1 43.08 -13.65 10.63
N SER A 2 43.06 -12.33 10.79
CA SER A 2 41.86 -11.48 10.94
C SER A 2 41.03 -11.40 9.62
N ALA A 3 39.81 -10.86 9.55
CA ALA A 3 38.95 -10.15 10.52
C ALA A 3 37.45 -10.56 10.28
N VAL A 4 36.34 -10.08 10.87
CA VAL A 4 35.86 -8.86 11.58
C VAL A 4 35.81 -7.55 10.76
N VAL A 5 34.79 -6.68 10.80
CA VAL A 5 33.48 -6.66 11.51
C VAL A 5 32.34 -6.69 10.44
N LEU A 6 31.13 -6.09 10.45
CA LEU A 6 30.32 -5.20 11.31
C LEU A 6 28.82 -5.53 11.08
N ALA A 7 27.88 -4.92 11.82
CA ALA A 7 26.42 -5.11 11.69
C ALA A 7 25.64 -3.87 12.21
N HIS A 8 24.29 -3.94 12.22
CA HIS A 8 23.27 -2.88 12.48
C HIS A 8 22.90 -2.05 11.23
N SER A 9 21.64 -1.64 10.98
CA SER A 9 20.32 -1.79 11.66
C SER A 9 19.20 -1.81 10.59
N ALA A 10 18.12 -2.61 10.64
CA ALA A 10 16.90 -2.44 11.45
C ALA A 10 16.30 -1.01 11.34
N LEU A 11 15.05 -0.74 10.94
CA LEU A 11 13.73 -1.41 11.06
C LEU A 11 12.81 -1.11 9.84
N ALA A 12 11.53 -1.51 9.71
CA ALA A 12 10.87 -2.81 9.91
C ALA A 12 9.40 -2.77 9.42
N TYR A 13 9.03 -3.46 8.33
CA TYR A 13 7.61 -3.64 7.96
C TYR A 13 7.24 -5.00 7.31
N THR A 14 8.07 -6.03 7.51
CA THR A 14 7.84 -7.37 6.92
C THR A 14 8.00 -8.50 7.95
N ARG A 15 7.08 -8.55 8.92
CA ARG A 15 6.89 -9.74 9.76
C ARG A 15 5.48 -10.28 9.63
N CYS A 16 5.32 -11.23 8.71
CA CYS A 16 4.14 -12.08 8.67
C CYS A 16 4.09 -12.92 9.96
N LEU A 17 2.94 -12.96 10.64
CA LEU A 17 2.76 -13.74 11.86
C LEU A 17 2.54 -15.22 11.51
N VAL A 18 3.65 -15.95 11.33
CA VAL A 18 3.65 -17.40 11.21
C VAL A 18 3.27 -18.00 12.58
N LEU A 19 1.97 -18.22 12.78
CA LEU A 19 1.46 -18.95 13.93
C LEU A 19 1.73 -20.46 13.73
N GLN A 20 2.68 -21.00 14.47
CA GLN A 20 2.95 -22.44 14.47
C GLN A 20 1.81 -23.22 15.16
N PRO A 21 1.50 -24.44 14.69
CA PRO A 21 0.35 -25.21 15.18
C PRO A 21 0.54 -25.71 16.62
N ILE A 22 -0.56 -25.72 17.38
CA ILE A 22 -0.61 -26.24 18.75
C ILE A 22 -0.50 -27.77 18.75
N ARG A 23 0.01 -28.32 19.86
CA ARG A 23 0.43 -29.72 20.06
C ARG A 23 -0.61 -30.77 19.66
N LYS A 24 -0.09 -31.90 19.16
CA LYS A 24 -0.82 -33.15 18.90
C LYS A 24 -1.62 -33.64 20.12
N LEU A 25 -2.82 -34.15 19.86
CA LEU A 25 -3.55 -35.09 20.72
C LEU A 25 -4.00 -36.31 19.86
N PRO A 26 -4.30 -37.47 20.46
CA PRO A 26 -4.17 -38.76 19.77
C PRO A 26 -5.34 -39.12 18.83
N VAL A 27 -5.01 -39.94 17.83
CA VAL A 27 -5.96 -40.57 16.90
C VAL A 27 -6.80 -41.63 17.62
N ALA A 28 -8.10 -41.64 17.39
CA ALA A 28 -9.00 -42.73 17.76
C ALA A 28 -9.68 -43.31 16.51
N HIS A 29 -9.53 -44.62 16.28
CA HIS A 29 -10.17 -45.30 15.16
C HIS A 29 -11.69 -45.47 15.36
N ARG A 30 -12.46 -45.28 14.28
CA ARG A 30 -13.45 -46.25 13.78
C ARG A 30 -13.85 -45.92 12.33
N SER A 31 -14.45 -46.90 11.66
CA SER A 31 -14.75 -46.96 10.22
C SER A 31 -16.16 -47.56 10.02
N PRO A 32 -16.64 -47.84 8.79
CA PRO A 32 -16.54 -47.12 7.52
C PRO A 32 -17.96 -46.75 6.99
N CYS A 33 -18.11 -46.58 5.67
CA CYS A 33 -19.37 -46.40 4.91
C CYS A 33 -20.06 -45.02 5.05
N SER A 34 -20.77 -44.49 4.04
CA SER A 34 -21.12 -45.05 2.72
C SER A 34 -20.78 -44.07 1.59
N LEU A 35 -20.29 -44.58 0.46
CA LEU A 35 -20.25 -43.82 -0.78
C LEU A 35 -21.68 -43.57 -1.27
N LYS A 36 -22.03 -42.30 -1.48
CA LYS A 36 -23.20 -41.88 -2.27
C LYS A 36 -22.71 -41.19 -3.54
N PRO A 37 -23.42 -41.36 -4.67
CA PRO A 37 -22.89 -40.98 -5.98
C PRO A 37 -22.69 -39.47 -6.11
N LEU A 38 -21.63 -39.09 -6.82
CA LEU A 38 -21.40 -37.72 -7.30
C LEU A 38 -22.63 -37.25 -8.08
N ARG A 39 -23.33 -36.24 -7.55
CA ARG A 39 -24.34 -35.54 -8.35
C ARG A 39 -23.63 -34.72 -9.43
N VAL A 40 -23.96 -34.99 -10.68
CA VAL A 40 -23.58 -34.16 -11.82
C VAL A 40 -24.11 -32.74 -11.58
N LEU A 41 -23.21 -31.78 -11.34
CA LEU A 41 -23.55 -30.36 -11.29
C LEU A 41 -23.76 -29.88 -12.73
N GLN A 42 -25.00 -29.52 -13.06
CA GLN A 42 -25.29 -28.84 -14.32
C GLN A 42 -24.75 -27.41 -14.30
N PRO A 43 -24.32 -26.87 -15.46
CA PRO A 43 -23.74 -25.53 -15.54
C PRO A 43 -24.80 -24.44 -15.32
N GLY A 44 -24.36 -23.28 -14.83
CA GLY A 44 -25.17 -22.05 -14.86
C GLY A 44 -25.70 -21.55 -13.50
N ARG A 45 -24.81 -21.28 -12.53
CA ARG A 45 -25.04 -20.26 -11.50
C ARG A 45 -23.74 -19.52 -11.19
N CYS A 46 -23.63 -18.28 -11.69
CA CYS A 46 -22.66 -17.33 -11.18
C CYS A 46 -23.07 -16.96 -9.75
N TYR A 47 -22.45 -17.58 -8.76
CA TYR A 47 -22.53 -17.12 -7.37
C TYR A 47 -21.75 -15.81 -7.24
N ALA A 48 -22.41 -14.69 -7.57
CA ALA A 48 -21.99 -13.41 -7.02
C ALA A 48 -22.23 -13.49 -5.51
N ALA A 49 -21.16 -13.51 -4.71
CA ALA A 49 -21.20 -13.61 -3.26
C ALA A 49 -21.68 -12.30 -2.61
N VAL A 50 -22.96 -11.95 -2.84
CA VAL A 50 -23.60 -10.75 -2.29
C VAL A 50 -23.49 -10.76 -0.77
N LEU A 51 -22.70 -9.82 -0.24
CA LEU A 51 -22.50 -9.68 1.20
C LEU A 51 -23.84 -9.47 1.92
N SER A 52 -24.05 -10.15 3.05
CA SER A 52 -25.18 -9.80 3.92
C SER A 52 -25.00 -8.35 4.41
N ARG A 53 -26.11 -7.66 4.68
CA ARG A 53 -26.06 -6.26 5.12
C ARG A 53 -25.31 -6.10 6.45
N GLU A 54 -25.36 -7.12 7.30
CA GLU A 54 -24.72 -7.14 8.62
C GLU A 54 -23.22 -7.39 8.51
N ASP A 55 -22.81 -8.40 7.71
CA ASP A 55 -21.39 -8.64 7.40
C ASP A 55 -20.74 -7.40 6.80
N ARG A 56 -21.39 -6.77 5.82
CA ARG A 56 -20.87 -5.58 5.14
C ARG A 56 -20.65 -4.42 6.10
N ASN A 57 -21.58 -4.19 7.04
CA ASN A 57 -21.45 -3.14 8.05
C ASN A 57 -20.30 -3.43 9.03
N HIS A 58 -20.08 -4.70 9.41
CA HIS A 58 -18.93 -5.09 10.23
C HIS A 58 -17.59 -4.94 9.47
N LEU A 59 -17.52 -5.43 8.23
CA LEU A 59 -16.33 -5.38 7.37
C LEU A 59 -15.89 -3.94 7.08
N LEU A 60 -16.82 -3.02 6.85
CA LEU A 60 -16.55 -1.59 6.57
C LEU A 60 -16.33 -0.73 7.83
N SER A 61 -16.44 -1.29 9.05
CA SER A 61 -16.36 -0.48 10.27
C SER A 61 -14.99 0.23 10.41
N GLY A 62 -15.00 1.57 10.41
CA GLY A 62 -13.79 2.41 10.47
C GLY A 62 -13.14 2.76 9.12
N VAL A 63 -13.73 2.36 7.99
CA VAL A 63 -13.40 2.88 6.64
C VAL A 63 -13.88 4.33 6.53
N ASP A 64 -13.14 5.18 5.81
CA ASP A 64 -13.58 6.54 5.52
C ASP A 64 -14.79 6.56 4.56
N PRO A 65 -15.82 7.41 4.76
CA PRO A 65 -16.98 7.50 3.89
C PRO A 65 -16.67 7.66 2.40
N SER A 66 -15.58 8.36 2.04
CA SER A 66 -15.15 8.56 0.66
C SER A 66 -14.57 7.30 0.01
N ASN A 67 -14.09 6.33 0.80
CA ASN A 67 -13.50 5.08 0.33
C ASN A 67 -14.50 3.91 0.27
N ILE A 68 -15.70 4.03 0.84
CA ILE A 68 -16.66 2.91 1.02
C ILE A 68 -16.94 2.13 -0.28
N ASP A 69 -17.22 2.82 -1.39
CA ASP A 69 -17.54 2.16 -2.66
C ASP A 69 -16.32 1.41 -3.24
N ALA A 70 -15.14 2.01 -3.15
CA ALA A 70 -13.90 1.39 -3.60
C ALA A 70 -13.56 0.14 -2.76
N VAL A 71 -13.64 0.25 -1.43
CA VAL A 71 -13.41 -0.88 -0.51
C VAL A 71 -14.45 -1.98 -0.69
N THR A 72 -15.72 -1.64 -0.95
CA THR A 72 -16.78 -2.64 -1.22
C THR A 72 -16.47 -3.43 -2.50
N ARG A 73 -16.09 -2.77 -3.59
CA ARG A 73 -15.67 -3.44 -4.84
C ARG A 73 -14.45 -4.33 -4.63
N ILE A 74 -13.48 -3.91 -3.81
CA ILE A 74 -12.28 -4.69 -3.47
C ILE A 74 -12.63 -5.94 -2.65
N LEU A 75 -13.55 -5.83 -1.68
CA LEU A 75 -14.05 -6.98 -0.90
C LEU A 75 -14.77 -8.00 -1.81
N GLU A 76 -15.63 -7.52 -2.71
CA GLU A 76 -16.34 -8.36 -3.67
C GLU A 76 -15.36 -9.02 -4.66
N GLN A 77 -14.38 -8.29 -5.18
CA GLN A 77 -13.33 -8.82 -6.04
C GLN A 77 -12.52 -9.92 -5.32
N GLY A 78 -12.09 -9.67 -4.08
CA GLY A 78 -11.32 -10.63 -3.29
C GLY A 78 -12.09 -11.92 -2.96
N LYS A 79 -13.40 -11.81 -2.64
CA LYS A 79 -14.25 -13.00 -2.43
C LYS A 79 -14.44 -13.80 -3.71
N ASN A 80 -14.81 -13.14 -4.81
CA ASN A 80 -14.99 -13.81 -6.10
C ASN A 80 -13.69 -14.51 -6.58
N ALA A 81 -12.51 -13.96 -6.27
CA ALA A 81 -11.22 -14.59 -6.56
C ALA A 81 -10.95 -15.82 -5.67
N ALA A 82 -11.20 -15.70 -4.36
CA ALA A 82 -11.04 -16.80 -3.40
C ALA A 82 -12.00 -17.98 -3.65
N ASP A 83 -13.25 -17.70 -4.03
CA ASP A 83 -14.26 -18.71 -4.40
C ASP A 83 -13.86 -19.48 -5.67
N ARG A 84 -13.17 -18.83 -6.61
CA ARG A 84 -12.74 -19.40 -7.89
C ARG A 84 -11.35 -20.04 -7.88
N TRP A 85 -10.57 -19.84 -6.82
CA TRP A 85 -9.14 -20.18 -6.76
C TRP A 85 -8.29 -19.45 -7.82
N GLU A 86 -8.73 -18.24 -8.21
CA GLU A 86 -8.03 -17.33 -9.12
C GLU A 86 -7.29 -16.24 -8.34
N ILE A 87 -6.27 -15.61 -8.96
CA ILE A 87 -5.62 -14.40 -8.42
C ILE A 87 -6.12 -13.20 -9.23
N ALA A 88 -6.85 -12.30 -8.57
CA ALA A 88 -7.39 -11.08 -9.16
C ALA A 88 -6.63 -9.84 -8.66
N TYR A 89 -6.33 -8.90 -9.56
CA TYR A 89 -5.55 -7.71 -9.27
C TYR A 89 -6.43 -6.44 -9.30
N SER A 90 -6.39 -5.62 -8.25
CA SER A 90 -7.20 -4.38 -8.16
C SER A 90 -6.74 -3.29 -9.15
N SER A 91 -7.46 -2.17 -9.24
CA SER A 91 -6.90 -0.89 -9.70
C SER A 91 -5.75 -0.42 -8.79
N PHE A 92 -4.95 0.55 -9.23
CA PHE A 92 -4.00 1.26 -8.36
C PHE A 92 -4.75 2.12 -7.35
N LEU A 93 -4.58 1.79 -6.07
CA LEU A 93 -5.22 2.47 -4.95
C LEU A 93 -4.39 3.68 -4.51
N THR A 94 -5.03 4.64 -3.86
CA THR A 94 -4.32 5.70 -3.11
C THR A 94 -3.91 5.17 -1.73
N PRO A 95 -2.90 5.74 -1.03
CA PRO A 95 -2.56 5.32 0.32
C PRO A 95 -3.76 5.29 1.31
N PRO A 96 -4.67 6.29 1.36
CA PRO A 96 -5.91 6.19 2.15
C PRO A 96 -6.78 4.99 1.78
N THR A 97 -7.09 4.81 0.48
CA THR A 97 -7.97 3.73 0.01
C THR A 97 -7.35 2.35 0.24
N LEU A 98 -6.03 2.25 0.09
CA LEU A 98 -5.25 1.04 0.39
C LEU A 98 -5.30 0.70 1.88
N HIS A 99 -5.12 1.68 2.77
CA HIS A 99 -5.21 1.49 4.21
C HIS A 99 -6.59 0.98 4.62
N ASP A 100 -7.66 1.62 4.16
CA ASP A 100 -9.04 1.22 4.45
C ASP A 100 -9.41 -0.15 3.84
N ALA A 101 -8.94 -0.45 2.62
CA ALA A 101 -9.11 -1.75 2.00
C ALA A 101 -8.40 -2.86 2.80
N LEU A 102 -7.18 -2.62 3.28
CA LEU A 102 -6.44 -3.57 4.12
C LEU A 102 -7.08 -3.74 5.50
N LEU A 103 -7.71 -2.70 6.08
CA LEU A 103 -8.48 -2.82 7.32
C LEU A 103 -9.72 -3.72 7.15
N ALA A 104 -10.42 -3.58 6.02
CA ALA A 104 -11.61 -4.38 5.74
C ALA A 104 -11.27 -5.83 5.34
N LEU A 105 -10.28 -6.04 4.46
CA LEU A 105 -9.85 -7.37 4.00
C LEU A 105 -9.29 -8.23 5.14
N LYS A 106 -8.56 -7.65 6.11
CA LYS A 106 -8.04 -8.36 7.30
C LYS A 106 -9.13 -8.96 8.20
N ARG A 107 -10.41 -8.67 7.97
CA ARG A 107 -11.57 -9.26 8.66
C ARG A 107 -12.16 -10.48 7.92
N VAL A 108 -11.63 -10.83 6.75
CA VAL A 108 -12.01 -12.02 5.97
C VAL A 108 -10.87 -13.02 6.06
N ALA A 109 -11.13 -14.24 6.55
CA ALA A 109 -10.07 -15.20 6.86
C ALA A 109 -9.45 -15.86 5.61
N ASP A 110 -10.25 -16.08 4.58
CA ASP A 110 -9.93 -17.00 3.47
C ASP A 110 -9.23 -16.30 2.28
N ILE A 111 -9.03 -14.98 2.34
CA ILE A 111 -8.43 -14.17 1.29
C ILE A 111 -6.94 -13.94 1.57
N GLY A 112 -6.07 -14.48 0.71
CA GLY A 112 -4.67 -14.10 0.65
C GLY A 112 -4.50 -12.74 -0.03
N ILE A 113 -3.56 -11.92 0.47
CA ILE A 113 -3.35 -10.54 0.04
C ILE A 113 -1.87 -10.28 -0.19
N VAL A 114 -1.50 -9.83 -1.38
CA VAL A 114 -0.17 -9.23 -1.66
C VAL A 114 -0.38 -7.78 -2.10
N VAL A 115 0.43 -6.87 -1.53
CA VAL A 115 0.44 -5.44 -1.86
C VAL A 115 1.67 -5.18 -2.72
N TRP A 116 1.50 -4.65 -3.93
CA TRP A 116 2.62 -4.31 -4.80
C TRP A 116 2.36 -3.07 -5.63
N GLY A 117 3.34 -2.16 -5.68
CA GLY A 117 3.29 -0.93 -6.48
C GLY A 117 4.35 -0.84 -7.58
N GLY A 118 5.23 -1.85 -7.71
CA GLY A 118 6.36 -1.86 -8.65
C GLY A 118 7.73 -1.68 -7.98
N TYR A 119 7.77 -1.00 -6.83
CA TYR A 119 8.95 -0.85 -5.97
C TYR A 119 8.53 -0.71 -4.49
N SER A 120 9.50 -0.76 -3.58
CA SER A 120 9.28 -0.86 -2.13
C SER A 120 8.63 0.35 -1.45
N GLU A 121 8.77 1.55 -2.02
CA GLU A 121 8.24 2.82 -1.48
C GLU A 121 7.21 3.47 -2.41
N ALA A 122 6.47 2.67 -3.19
CA ALA A 122 5.38 3.17 -4.03
C ALA A 122 4.26 3.78 -3.17
N GLU A 123 3.77 4.97 -3.53
CA GLU A 123 2.55 5.54 -2.93
C GLU A 123 1.31 4.82 -3.46
N ARG A 124 1.31 4.43 -4.74
CA ARG A 124 0.17 3.79 -5.40
C ARG A 124 0.46 2.31 -5.64
N CYS A 125 -0.17 1.48 -4.82
CA CYS A 125 -0.09 0.02 -4.93
C CYS A 125 -1.39 -0.59 -5.49
N ARG A 126 -1.25 -1.74 -6.13
CA ARG A 126 -2.33 -2.68 -6.41
C ARG A 126 -2.39 -3.75 -5.31
N LEU A 127 -3.54 -4.36 -5.15
CA LEU A 127 -3.75 -5.57 -4.36
C LEU A 127 -3.87 -6.76 -5.31
N ALA A 128 -3.06 -7.79 -5.11
CA ALA A 128 -3.34 -9.13 -5.61
C ALA A 128 -4.14 -9.88 -4.52
N LEU A 129 -5.28 -10.44 -4.92
CA LEU A 129 -6.28 -11.05 -4.04
C LEU A 129 -6.66 -12.41 -4.58
N GLY A 130 -6.70 -13.43 -3.73
CA GLY A 130 -7.10 -14.79 -4.11
C GLY A 130 -7.33 -15.67 -2.88
N ASN A 131 -7.54 -16.96 -3.10
CA ASN A 131 -7.65 -17.92 -2.00
C ASN A 131 -6.31 -17.97 -1.22
N ILE A 132 -6.35 -17.95 0.12
CA ILE A 132 -5.13 -17.93 0.95
C ILE A 132 -4.21 -19.14 0.70
N GLU A 133 -4.75 -20.33 0.41
CA GLU A 133 -3.94 -21.50 0.07
C GLU A 133 -3.32 -21.39 -1.33
N ALA A 134 -4.09 -20.92 -2.32
CA ALA A 134 -3.56 -20.66 -3.67
C ALA A 134 -2.42 -19.63 -3.64
N MET A 135 -2.64 -18.50 -2.96
CA MET A 135 -1.67 -17.42 -2.80
C MET A 135 -0.37 -17.86 -2.09
N ASN A 136 -0.44 -18.83 -1.18
CA ASN A 136 0.72 -19.38 -0.48
C ASN A 136 1.48 -20.45 -1.30
N ASN A 137 0.82 -21.06 -2.29
CA ASN A 137 1.43 -22.05 -3.18
C ASN A 137 2.06 -21.42 -4.45
N SER A 138 1.65 -20.19 -4.80
CA SER A 138 2.24 -19.41 -5.90
C SER A 138 3.59 -18.78 -5.55
N VAL A 139 4.43 -18.56 -6.55
CA VAL A 139 5.69 -17.81 -6.40
C VAL A 139 5.35 -16.31 -6.23
N ARG A 140 5.93 -15.66 -5.23
CA ARG A 140 5.62 -14.26 -4.90
C ARG A 140 6.04 -13.31 -6.03
N GLU A 141 7.21 -13.55 -6.59
CA GLU A 141 7.83 -12.76 -7.64
C GLU A 141 6.98 -12.79 -8.94
N GLU A 142 6.30 -13.90 -9.22
CA GLU A 142 5.35 -14.01 -10.34
C GLU A 142 4.09 -13.15 -10.10
N ILE A 143 3.55 -13.14 -8.88
CA ILE A 143 2.43 -12.29 -8.48
C ILE A 143 2.80 -10.80 -8.58
N GLU A 144 4.00 -10.44 -8.13
CA GLU A 144 4.48 -9.05 -8.16
C GLU A 144 4.78 -8.58 -9.60
N ALA A 145 5.33 -9.44 -10.46
CA ALA A 145 5.53 -9.16 -11.88
C ALA A 145 4.20 -9.06 -12.66
N ALA A 146 3.21 -9.92 -12.36
CA ALA A 146 1.86 -9.82 -12.94
C ALA A 146 1.04 -8.63 -12.40
N ALA A 147 1.42 -8.08 -11.25
CA ALA A 147 0.76 -6.90 -10.68
C ALA A 147 1.16 -5.59 -11.40
N VAL A 148 2.44 -5.34 -11.69
CA VAL A 148 2.88 -4.01 -12.19
C VAL A 148 3.90 -4.13 -13.32
N SER A 149 3.72 -3.32 -14.37
CA SER A 149 4.71 -3.10 -15.44
C SER A 149 5.15 -1.64 -15.46
N ALA A 150 6.32 -1.37 -16.03
CA ALA A 150 6.92 -0.05 -16.12
C ALA A 150 7.21 0.33 -17.58
N VAL A 151 6.97 1.60 -17.91
CA VAL A 151 7.30 2.18 -19.22
C VAL A 151 8.22 3.39 -19.01
N SER A 152 9.38 3.40 -19.66
CA SER A 152 10.22 4.59 -19.76
C SER A 152 9.63 5.54 -20.82
N ILE A 153 9.62 6.83 -20.50
CA ILE A 153 9.26 7.93 -21.39
C ILE A 153 10.49 8.83 -21.48
N SER A 154 11.23 8.74 -22.58
CA SER A 154 12.52 9.39 -22.78
C SER A 154 12.38 10.58 -23.74
N GLY A 155 13.00 11.72 -23.42
CA GLY A 155 12.92 12.92 -24.25
C GLY A 155 13.92 14.00 -23.85
N ASN A 156 14.05 15.04 -24.66
CA ASN A 156 15.02 16.13 -24.44
C ASN A 156 14.37 17.34 -23.74
N PHE A 157 14.24 17.26 -22.41
CA PHE A 157 13.53 18.26 -21.59
C PHE A 157 14.42 19.40 -21.07
N LYS A 158 15.62 19.57 -21.64
CA LYS A 158 16.58 20.63 -21.25
C LYS A 158 16.05 22.06 -21.43
N TYR A 159 15.07 22.26 -22.31
CA TYR A 159 14.55 23.57 -22.69
C TYR A 159 13.07 23.82 -22.32
N ASP A 160 12.27 22.77 -22.13
CA ASP A 160 10.92 22.83 -21.54
C ASP A 160 10.92 21.98 -20.26
N LYS A 161 10.80 22.64 -19.10
CA LYS A 161 10.83 21.97 -17.79
C LYS A 161 9.48 21.33 -17.48
N VAL A 162 9.35 20.08 -17.90
CA VAL A 162 8.17 19.22 -17.72
C VAL A 162 8.08 18.73 -16.28
N SER A 163 6.89 18.82 -15.68
CA SER A 163 6.61 18.35 -14.32
C SER A 163 5.95 16.97 -14.32
N HIS A 164 5.85 16.33 -13.14
CA HIS A 164 5.03 15.13 -12.95
C HIS A 164 3.59 15.30 -13.48
N GLY A 165 3.00 16.49 -13.34
CA GLY A 165 1.64 16.77 -13.82
C GLY A 165 1.50 16.71 -15.34
N ASP A 166 2.58 17.03 -16.07
CA ASP A 166 2.60 17.04 -17.53
C ASP A 166 2.78 15.63 -18.12
N PHE A 167 3.66 14.82 -17.53
CA PHE A 167 3.75 13.38 -17.86
C PHE A 167 2.42 12.66 -17.55
N LEU A 168 1.79 12.98 -16.41
CA LEU A 168 0.47 12.46 -16.09
C LEU A 168 -0.59 12.92 -17.11
N GLY A 169 -0.56 14.19 -17.52
CA GLY A 169 -1.44 14.74 -18.54
C GLY A 169 -1.30 14.04 -19.89
N ALA A 170 -0.07 13.77 -20.34
CA ALA A 170 0.19 13.03 -21.57
C ALA A 170 -0.34 11.59 -21.52
N VAL A 171 -0.10 10.87 -20.41
CA VAL A 171 -0.60 9.49 -20.22
C VAL A 171 -2.14 9.46 -20.17
N LEU A 172 -2.79 10.36 -19.41
CA LEU A 172 -4.26 10.43 -19.35
C LEU A 172 -4.87 10.89 -20.68
N GLY A 173 -4.15 11.70 -21.47
CA GLY A 173 -4.56 12.15 -22.81
C GLY A 173 -4.73 11.02 -23.82
N THR A 174 -4.16 9.84 -23.57
CA THR A 174 -4.39 8.63 -24.38
C THR A 174 -5.75 7.95 -24.12
N GLY A 175 -6.52 8.42 -23.13
CA GLY A 175 -7.77 7.81 -22.67
C GLY A 175 -7.62 6.81 -21.53
N ILE A 176 -6.40 6.56 -21.04
CA ILE A 176 -6.16 5.72 -19.86
C ILE A 176 -6.77 6.36 -18.60
N VAL A 177 -7.56 5.58 -17.85
CA VAL A 177 -8.14 6.01 -16.56
C VAL A 177 -7.04 6.07 -15.49
N ARG A 178 -7.04 7.13 -14.64
CA ARG A 178 -6.04 7.33 -13.57
C ARG A 178 -5.83 6.12 -12.64
N GLU A 179 -6.88 5.33 -12.44
CA GLU A 179 -6.89 4.05 -11.71
C GLU A 179 -5.96 2.97 -12.27
N LYS A 180 -5.68 2.98 -13.58
CA LYS A 180 -4.79 2.01 -14.23
C LYS A 180 -3.32 2.46 -14.26
N VAL A 181 -3.03 3.64 -13.72
CA VAL A 181 -1.69 4.22 -13.57
C VAL A 181 -1.29 4.24 -12.09
N GLY A 182 -0.05 3.84 -11.81
CA GLY A 182 0.59 3.95 -10.50
C GLY A 182 1.21 5.33 -10.31
N ASP A 183 2.49 5.31 -9.93
CA ASP A 183 3.35 6.48 -9.71
C ASP A 183 4.18 6.81 -10.96
N ILE A 184 4.71 8.04 -10.99
CA ILE A 184 5.52 8.58 -12.10
C ILE A 184 6.84 9.12 -11.53
N ILE A 185 7.94 8.46 -11.88
CA ILE A 185 9.29 8.78 -11.41
C ILE A 185 9.92 9.72 -12.45
N VAL A 186 10.02 11.01 -12.14
CA VAL A 186 10.57 12.02 -13.07
C VAL A 186 12.09 12.06 -12.97
N LYS A 187 12.78 11.77 -14.08
CA LYS A 187 14.24 11.67 -14.23
C LYS A 187 14.87 13.00 -14.68
N GLY A 188 14.34 14.11 -14.17
CA GLY A 188 14.72 15.46 -14.59
C GLY A 188 14.66 15.65 -16.12
N ASP A 189 15.72 16.22 -16.69
CA ASP A 189 15.81 16.58 -18.10
C ASP A 189 15.76 15.40 -19.09
N GLN A 190 15.86 14.15 -18.62
CA GLN A 190 15.83 12.93 -19.45
C GLN A 190 14.42 12.36 -19.70
N GLY A 191 13.43 12.71 -18.88
CA GLY A 191 12.07 12.21 -19.00
C GLY A 191 11.51 11.62 -17.71
N ALA A 192 10.74 10.53 -17.80
CA ALA A 192 10.12 9.88 -16.65
C ALA A 192 9.97 8.36 -16.84
N GLN A 193 9.75 7.62 -15.76
CA GLN A 193 9.29 6.23 -15.78
C GLN A 193 7.89 6.16 -15.17
N VAL A 194 6.96 5.47 -15.83
CA VAL A 194 5.54 5.41 -15.46
C VAL A 194 5.18 3.96 -15.13
N LEU A 195 4.55 3.76 -13.97
CA LEU A 195 4.05 2.46 -13.54
C LEU A 195 2.60 2.27 -13.98
N VAL A 196 2.28 1.12 -14.55
CA VAL A 196 0.97 0.80 -15.16
C VAL A 196 0.55 -0.65 -14.93
N VAL A 197 -0.73 -0.93 -15.16
CA VAL A 197 -1.23 -2.30 -15.30
C VAL A 197 -0.59 -2.92 -16.54
N PRO A 198 -0.02 -4.15 -16.47
CA PRO A 198 0.71 -4.76 -17.59
C PRO A 198 -0.06 -4.80 -18.93
N GLU A 199 -1.38 -5.00 -18.87
CA GLU A 199 -2.32 -4.91 -20.01
C GLU A 199 -2.13 -3.66 -20.88
N LEU A 200 -1.71 -2.54 -20.29
CA LEU A 200 -1.62 -1.23 -20.94
C LEU A 200 -0.20 -0.80 -21.30
N ALA A 201 0.83 -1.54 -20.89
CA ALA A 201 2.22 -1.14 -21.13
C ALA A 201 2.52 -1.00 -22.63
N GLY A 202 2.15 -2.00 -23.44
CA GLY A 202 2.30 -1.96 -24.90
C GLY A 202 1.45 -0.88 -25.59
N PHE A 203 0.25 -0.60 -25.07
CA PHE A 203 -0.60 0.49 -25.58
C PHE A 203 0.01 1.86 -25.27
N LEU A 204 0.54 2.07 -24.07
CA LEU A 204 1.17 3.34 -23.67
C LEU A 204 2.40 3.65 -24.54
N CYS A 205 3.22 2.63 -24.86
CA CYS A 205 4.34 2.75 -25.79
C CYS A 205 3.94 3.08 -27.25
N ALA A 206 2.69 2.79 -27.65
CA ALA A 206 2.19 3.16 -28.97
C ALA A 206 1.47 4.52 -28.98
N ALA A 207 0.85 4.90 -27.86
CA ALA A 207 -0.02 6.07 -27.76
C ALA A 207 0.68 7.34 -27.24
N VAL A 208 1.74 7.22 -26.43
CA VAL A 208 2.49 8.37 -25.89
C VAL A 208 3.69 8.67 -26.78
N THR A 209 3.49 9.59 -27.73
CA THR A 209 4.50 10.04 -28.72
C THR A 209 5.03 11.46 -28.45
N GLN A 210 4.35 12.24 -27.61
CA GLN A 210 4.78 13.58 -27.20
C GLN A 210 4.36 13.89 -25.75
N VAL A 211 5.14 14.72 -25.07
CA VAL A 211 4.79 15.33 -23.77
C VAL A 211 4.91 16.84 -23.93
N ARG A 212 3.79 17.55 -23.76
CA ARG A 212 3.61 18.95 -24.21
C ARG A 212 3.94 19.11 -25.70
N VAL A 213 5.10 19.72 -26.00
CA VAL A 213 5.61 20.03 -27.35
C VAL A 213 6.86 19.18 -27.66
N VAL A 214 7.39 18.45 -26.68
CA VAL A 214 8.59 17.63 -26.82
C VAL A 214 8.19 16.24 -27.30
N PRO A 215 8.68 15.76 -28.47
CA PRO A 215 8.48 14.37 -28.89
C PRO A 215 9.23 13.43 -27.95
N VAL A 216 8.65 12.26 -27.67
CA VAL A 216 9.22 11.27 -26.74
C VAL A 216 9.30 9.89 -27.37
N GLU A 217 10.33 9.15 -26.98
CA GLU A 217 10.44 7.71 -27.23
C GLU A 217 9.95 6.97 -25.99
N THR A 218 9.16 5.90 -26.20
CA THR A 218 8.55 5.15 -25.11
C THR A 218 8.82 3.65 -25.25
N SER A 219 9.23 3.01 -24.15
CA SER A 219 9.64 1.61 -24.15
C SER A 219 9.30 0.89 -22.83
N PRO A 220 8.91 -0.39 -22.86
CA PRO A 220 8.73 -1.17 -21.64
C PRO A 220 10.10 -1.45 -21.01
N ILE A 221 10.18 -1.35 -19.69
CA ILE A 221 11.38 -1.63 -18.90
C ILE A 221 11.07 -2.64 -17.78
N PRO A 222 12.02 -3.48 -17.37
CA PRO A 222 11.86 -4.32 -16.20
C PRO A 222 11.85 -3.48 -14.92
N LEU A 223 11.20 -3.97 -13.85
CA LEU A 223 11.11 -3.27 -12.57
C LEU A 223 12.48 -3.08 -11.87
N SER A 224 13.50 -3.84 -12.28
CA SER A 224 14.90 -3.67 -11.85
C SER A 224 15.52 -2.34 -12.28
N ASP A 225 15.04 -1.76 -13.38
CA ASP A 225 15.64 -0.62 -14.07
C ASP A 225 14.93 0.69 -13.69
N LEU A 226 14.13 0.66 -12.61
CA LEU A 226 13.48 1.82 -12.04
C LEU A 226 14.49 2.70 -11.28
N GLU A 227 14.69 3.92 -11.76
CA GLU A 227 15.59 4.92 -11.18
C GLU A 227 14.89 5.63 -9.99
N VAL A 228 14.48 4.84 -9.00
CA VAL A 228 13.76 5.33 -7.81
C VAL A 228 14.67 6.24 -6.98
N ILE A 229 14.41 7.55 -7.04
CA ILE A 229 15.02 8.51 -6.12
C ILE A 229 14.33 8.35 -4.75
N ILE A 230 14.91 7.49 -3.90
CA ILE A 230 14.45 7.29 -2.52
C ILE A 230 14.50 8.65 -1.78
N PRO A 231 13.38 9.18 -1.26
CA PRO A 231 13.36 10.46 -0.57
C PRO A 231 14.16 10.36 0.74
N LYS A 232 14.99 11.38 1.01
CA LYS A 232 15.86 11.39 2.19
C LYS A 232 15.04 11.56 3.47
N LYS A 233 14.84 10.48 4.23
CA LYS A 233 14.15 10.51 5.53
C LYS A 233 15.09 11.07 6.62
N ASP A 234 14.70 12.17 7.26
CA ASP A 234 15.35 12.71 8.47
C ASP A 234 14.90 11.87 9.67
N VAL A 235 15.77 10.93 10.11
CA VAL A 235 15.49 10.02 11.23
C VAL A 235 15.91 10.67 12.54
N MET A 236 14.93 11.04 13.37
CA MET A 236 15.15 11.66 14.67
C MET A 236 14.58 10.80 15.80
N LYS A 237 15.24 10.83 16.97
CA LYS A 237 14.79 10.08 18.17
C LYS A 237 14.46 11.06 19.29
N THR A 238 13.25 10.98 19.83
CA THR A 238 12.79 11.79 20.97
C THR A 238 12.48 10.89 22.17
N VAL A 239 12.40 11.47 23.37
CA VAL A 239 12.01 10.76 24.60
C VAL A 239 10.87 11.50 25.28
N GLU A 240 9.64 11.06 25.02
CA GLU A 240 8.41 11.69 25.46
C GLU A 240 7.80 11.04 26.70
N ALA A 241 7.05 11.83 27.48
CA ALA A 241 6.36 11.34 28.67
C ALA A 241 5.11 10.49 28.33
N SER A 242 4.59 10.57 27.10
CA SER A 242 3.37 9.89 26.68
C SER A 242 3.30 9.78 25.16
N LEU A 243 2.65 8.73 24.63
CA LEU A 243 2.46 8.49 23.20
C LEU A 243 1.37 9.37 22.54
N ARG A 244 1.13 10.57 23.07
CA ARG A 244 0.15 11.51 22.53
C ARG A 244 0.68 12.17 21.26
N VAL A 245 -0.21 12.44 20.30
CA VAL A 245 0.15 13.15 19.07
C VAL A 245 0.62 14.59 19.35
N ASP A 246 0.07 15.28 20.36
CA ASP A 246 0.54 16.61 20.74
C ASP A 246 1.98 16.64 21.29
N ALA A 247 2.41 15.56 21.95
CA ALA A 247 3.80 15.38 22.36
C ALA A 247 4.69 15.06 21.14
N ILE A 248 4.42 13.94 20.46
CA ILE A 248 5.29 13.37 19.42
C ILE A 248 5.39 14.27 18.18
N ALA A 249 4.27 14.81 17.69
CA ALA A 249 4.29 15.66 16.50
C ALA A 249 4.94 17.03 16.76
N SER A 250 4.97 17.52 18.01
CA SER A 250 5.70 18.75 18.36
C SER A 250 7.21 18.57 18.16
N ALA A 251 7.75 17.40 18.52
CA ALA A 251 9.13 17.03 18.23
C ALA A 251 9.35 16.80 16.72
N GLY A 252 8.54 15.96 16.07
CA GLY A 252 8.72 15.57 14.66
C GLY A 252 8.68 16.74 13.67
N PHE A 253 7.72 17.66 13.84
CA PHE A 253 7.62 18.86 13.00
C PHE A 253 8.49 20.03 13.49
N LYS A 254 9.20 19.88 14.61
CA LYS A 254 10.06 20.90 15.24
C LYS A 254 9.28 22.20 15.53
N MET A 255 8.14 22.09 16.22
CA MET A 255 7.23 23.20 16.55
C MET A 255 6.77 23.20 18.03
N SER A 256 6.34 24.35 18.56
CA SER A 256 5.83 24.43 19.93
C SER A 256 4.46 23.77 20.08
N ARG A 257 4.20 23.17 21.26
CA ARG A 257 2.92 22.47 21.55
C ARG A 257 1.70 23.39 21.47
N SER A 258 1.86 24.69 21.77
CA SER A 258 0.81 25.70 21.54
C SER A 258 0.42 25.80 20.07
N LYS A 259 1.37 26.13 19.18
CA LYS A 259 1.16 26.22 17.73
C LYS A 259 0.61 24.93 17.12
N LEU A 260 1.02 23.78 17.67
CA LEU A 260 0.45 22.48 17.29
C LEU A 260 -1.01 22.34 17.74
N GLN A 261 -1.38 22.74 18.95
CA GLN A 261 -2.78 22.76 19.42
C GLN A 261 -3.65 23.71 18.60
N ASP A 262 -3.14 24.87 18.21
CA ASP A 262 -3.83 25.80 17.28
C ASP A 262 -4.08 25.10 15.92
N THR A 263 -3.06 24.42 15.39
CA THR A 263 -3.12 23.70 14.09
C THR A 263 -4.04 22.48 14.14
N ILE A 264 -4.09 21.77 15.28
CA ILE A 264 -5.01 20.67 15.57
C ILE A 264 -6.45 21.17 15.64
N SER A 265 -6.68 22.31 16.28
CA SER A 265 -8.02 22.90 16.43
C SER A 265 -8.56 23.46 15.10
N GLY A 266 -7.66 23.79 14.16
CA GLY A 266 -7.98 24.19 12.79
C GLY A 266 -8.05 23.05 11.76
N GLY A 267 -8.21 21.79 12.18
CA GLY A 267 -8.40 20.65 11.26
C GLY A 267 -7.21 20.35 10.32
N ALA A 268 -6.01 20.82 10.65
CA ALA A 268 -4.84 20.72 9.77
C ALA A 268 -3.87 19.56 10.12
N LEU A 269 -4.23 18.72 11.08
CA LEU A 269 -3.52 17.49 11.48
C LEU A 269 -4.32 16.24 11.08
N PHE A 270 -3.64 15.29 10.44
CA PHE A 270 -4.19 13.99 10.04
C PHE A 270 -3.33 12.84 10.61
N ILE A 271 -3.97 11.78 11.10
CA ILE A 271 -3.32 10.51 11.47
C ILE A 271 -3.89 9.42 10.58
N ASN A 272 -3.06 8.69 9.85
CA ASN A 272 -3.47 7.67 8.87
C ASN A 272 -4.57 8.21 7.93
N TRP A 273 -4.31 9.40 7.37
CA TRP A 273 -5.19 10.17 6.47
C TRP A 273 -6.52 10.67 7.05
N LYS A 274 -6.85 10.37 8.31
CA LYS A 274 -8.07 10.81 8.99
C LYS A 274 -7.80 12.06 9.84
N GLU A 275 -8.70 13.04 9.80
CA GLU A 275 -8.56 14.32 10.50
C GLU A 275 -8.65 14.14 12.03
N VAL A 276 -7.79 14.81 12.79
CA VAL A 276 -7.71 14.65 14.26
C VAL A 276 -7.77 15.99 14.98
N ASN A 277 -8.98 16.35 15.40
CA ASN A 277 -9.30 17.57 16.15
C ASN A 277 -9.02 17.49 17.67
N LYS A 278 -8.27 16.48 18.13
CA LYS A 278 -7.92 16.29 19.55
C LYS A 278 -6.48 15.80 19.73
N GLY A 279 -5.60 16.64 20.27
CA GLY A 279 -4.18 16.33 20.51
C GLY A 279 -3.90 15.19 21.50
N GLY A 280 -4.93 14.69 22.18
CA GLY A 280 -4.85 13.51 23.05
C GLY A 280 -4.96 12.15 22.35
N ALA A 281 -5.03 12.11 21.01
CA ALA A 281 -4.94 10.85 20.26
C ALA A 281 -3.60 10.15 20.51
N THR A 282 -3.64 8.83 20.72
CA THR A 282 -2.46 8.01 21.01
C THR A 282 -1.91 7.38 19.74
N LEU A 283 -0.62 7.59 19.47
CA LEU A 283 0.10 7.03 18.32
C LEU A 283 0.69 5.65 18.61
N LYS A 284 0.91 4.89 17.54
CA LYS A 284 1.54 3.57 17.49
C LYS A 284 2.67 3.56 16.45
N THR A 285 3.56 2.57 16.55
CA THR A 285 4.54 2.28 15.48
C THR A 285 3.79 1.98 14.18
N GLY A 286 4.21 2.60 13.09
CA GLY A 286 3.59 2.54 11.77
C GLY A 286 2.48 3.56 11.52
N ASP A 287 2.11 4.41 12.50
CA ASP A 287 1.19 5.52 12.22
C ASP A 287 1.89 6.63 11.41
N VAL A 288 1.19 7.12 10.38
CA VAL A 288 1.64 8.26 9.55
C VAL A 288 0.89 9.52 9.98
N VAL A 289 1.62 10.50 10.50
CA VAL A 289 1.08 11.80 10.91
C VAL A 289 1.41 12.84 9.85
N SER A 290 0.39 13.45 9.27
CA SER A 290 0.52 14.50 8.25
C SER A 290 0.04 15.84 8.79
N LEU A 291 0.78 16.92 8.53
CA LEU A 291 0.39 18.27 8.95
C LEU A 291 0.48 19.23 7.76
N ARG A 292 -0.65 19.92 7.48
CA ARG A 292 -0.85 20.73 6.28
C ARG A 292 0.23 21.84 6.21
N GLY A 293 1.02 21.84 5.13
CA GLY A 293 2.11 22.80 4.94
C GLY A 293 3.40 22.54 5.73
N LYS A 294 3.54 21.39 6.41
CA LYS A 294 4.82 20.96 7.06
C LYS A 294 5.32 19.57 6.63
N GLY A 295 4.50 18.79 5.93
CA GLY A 295 4.87 17.48 5.38
C GLY A 295 4.27 16.31 6.15
N ARG A 296 4.93 15.15 6.09
CA ARG A 296 4.54 13.92 6.78
C ARG A 296 5.67 13.41 7.67
N ILE A 297 5.31 12.79 8.79
CA ILE A 297 6.21 11.99 9.63
C ILE A 297 5.59 10.60 9.84
N GLU A 298 6.43 9.58 9.86
CA GLU A 298 6.08 8.20 10.20
C GLU A 298 6.67 7.85 11.58
N ILE A 299 5.90 7.16 12.41
CA ILE A 299 6.34 6.73 13.73
C ILE A 299 7.03 5.37 13.62
N GLY A 300 8.35 5.35 13.86
CA GLY A 300 9.17 4.15 13.89
C GLY A 300 9.01 3.37 15.20
N GLU A 301 10.10 2.76 15.67
CA GLU A 301 10.06 1.95 16.89
C GLU A 301 9.77 2.79 18.15
N ILE A 302 8.86 2.28 18.98
CA ILE A 302 8.50 2.84 20.29
C ILE A 302 9.05 1.94 21.40
N ASN A 303 10.03 2.44 22.15
CA ASN A 303 10.69 1.74 23.24
C ASN A 303 10.38 2.38 24.60
N VAL A 304 10.13 1.56 25.64
CA VAL A 304 9.97 2.08 27.01
C VAL A 304 11.33 2.13 27.70
N THR A 305 11.71 3.34 28.13
CA THR A 305 12.98 3.58 28.85
C THR A 305 12.90 3.09 30.30
N LYS A 306 14.07 2.85 30.92
CA LYS A 306 14.21 2.50 32.36
C LYS A 306 13.60 3.51 33.35
N LYS A 307 13.15 4.69 32.88
CA LYS A 307 12.48 5.74 33.68
C LYS A 307 11.00 5.91 33.30
N GLY A 308 10.38 4.93 32.63
CA GLY A 308 8.95 4.93 32.28
C GLY A 308 8.54 5.91 31.17
N ARG A 309 9.51 6.55 30.49
CA ARG A 309 9.25 7.42 29.32
C ARG A 309 9.41 6.64 28.02
N TYR A 310 8.75 7.10 26.96
CA TYR A 310 8.77 6.48 25.64
C TYR A 310 9.88 7.11 24.80
N ALA A 311 10.90 6.34 24.46
CA ALA A 311 11.81 6.66 23.38
C ALA A 311 11.13 6.31 22.05
N VAL A 312 10.97 7.31 21.17
CA VAL A 312 10.23 7.18 19.91
C VAL A 312 11.14 7.60 18.78
N GLU A 313 11.30 6.71 17.80
CA GLU A 313 11.90 7.03 16.50
C GLU A 313 10.85 7.67 15.58
N ILE A 314 11.22 8.74 14.91
CA ILE A 314 10.36 9.49 13.99
C ILE A 314 11.13 9.64 12.67
N MET A 315 10.54 9.15 11.59
CA MET A 315 11.07 9.30 10.24
C MET A 315 10.33 10.46 9.57
N ARG A 316 11.02 11.57 9.29
CA ARG A 316 10.43 12.71 8.59
C ARG A 316 10.77 12.66 7.12
N TYR A 317 9.74 12.76 6.27
CA TYR A 317 9.89 12.98 4.85
C TYR A 317 10.29 14.45 4.60
N LEU A 318 11.34 14.65 3.80
CA LEU A 318 11.88 15.96 3.40
C LEU A 318 11.45 16.31 1.97
#